data_AF-A0A3P8M1R3-F1
#
_entry.id   AF-A0A3P8M1R3-F1
#
_cell.length_a   1.000
_cell.length_b   1.000
_cell.length_c   1.000
_cell.angle_alpha   90.00
_cell.angle_beta   90.00
_cell.angle_gamma   90.00
#
_symmetry.space_group_name_H-M   'P 1'
#
loop_
_entity.id
_entity.type
_entity.pdbx_description
1 polymer ?
#
loop_
_entity_poly.entity_id
_entity_poly.type
_entity_poly.pdbx_seq_one_letter_code
_entity_poly.pdbx_strand_id
1 'polypeptide(L)'
;MNNSTTNRRNPGANDKMDPYNYLCRKTNYDYAVSYAQMDAWAHQPNFQPLISSAMARQMSLDRIMIGFNGTSYADPSDRAANPLLQDCGIGWLEKIRLEAAHRRITGVTITSRKPEQRHCRRGHLRQRSGCGL
;
A
#
# COMPACT_ATOMS: atom_id res chain seq x y z
N MET A 1 16.66 17.72 -30.94
CA MET A 1 16.62 18.24 -32.32
C MET A 1 16.45 17.09 -33.29
N ASN A 2 15.49 17.18 -34.21
CA ASN A 2 15.19 16.18 -35.23
C ASN A 2 15.75 16.68 -36.57
N ASN A 3 16.88 16.12 -37.02
CA ASN A 3 17.66 16.60 -38.18
C ASN A 3 17.67 15.58 -39.34
N SER A 4 16.50 15.04 -39.71
CA SER A 4 16.40 14.20 -40.92
C SER A 4 15.32 14.76 -41.84
N THR A 5 15.68 14.96 -43.11
CA THR A 5 14.83 15.56 -44.16
C THR A 5 13.86 14.56 -44.81
N THR A 6 13.95 13.27 -44.48
CA THR A 6 13.18 12.21 -45.17
C THR A 6 12.33 11.33 -44.25
N ASN A 7 12.66 11.17 -42.97
CA ASN A 7 11.79 10.45 -42.02
C ASN A 7 11.85 11.08 -40.62
N ARG A 8 10.78 11.78 -40.24
CA ARG A 8 10.67 12.54 -38.99
C ARG A 8 10.18 11.62 -37.87
N ARG A 9 11.01 11.37 -36.84
CA ARG A 9 10.55 10.73 -35.60
C ARG A 9 9.42 11.55 -34.96
N ASN A 10 8.23 10.96 -34.84
CA ASN A 10 7.08 11.54 -34.13
C ASN A 10 6.94 10.84 -32.77
N PRO A 11 7.44 11.42 -31.67
CA PRO A 11 7.26 10.84 -30.35
C PRO A 11 5.78 10.84 -29.97
N GLY A 12 5.27 9.69 -29.52
CA GLY A 12 3.90 9.57 -29.02
C GLY A 12 3.68 10.43 -27.78
N ALA A 13 2.49 11.00 -27.65
CA ALA A 13 2.08 11.75 -26.48
C ALA A 13 1.97 10.82 -25.26
N ASN A 14 2.61 11.19 -24.14
CA ASN A 14 2.67 10.41 -22.89
C ASN A 14 2.10 11.18 -21.69
N ASP A 15 1.27 12.17 -21.95
CA ASP A 15 0.70 13.11 -20.98
C ASP A 15 -0.70 12.70 -20.50
N LYS A 16 -1.32 11.71 -21.14
CA LYS A 16 -2.66 11.24 -20.78
C LYS A 16 -2.60 10.28 -19.59
N MET A 17 -3.32 10.63 -18.53
CA MET A 17 -3.49 9.81 -17.33
C MET A 17 -4.97 9.75 -16.97
N ASP A 18 -5.42 8.62 -16.42
CA ASP A 18 -6.78 8.51 -15.90
C ASP A 18 -7.00 9.55 -14.77
N PRO A 19 -8.19 10.15 -14.66
CA PRO A 19 -8.47 11.13 -13.63
C PRO A 19 -8.51 10.44 -12.25
N TYR A 20 -7.55 10.75 -11.40
CA TYR A 20 -7.50 10.30 -10.00
C TYR A 20 -7.76 11.49 -9.08
N ASN A 21 -8.70 11.33 -8.14
CA ASN A 21 -8.95 12.32 -7.12
C ASN A 21 -7.88 12.22 -6.02
N TYR A 22 -7.46 13.37 -5.50
CA TYR A 22 -6.51 13.44 -4.40
C TYR A 22 -6.99 14.47 -3.37
N LEU A 23 -6.93 14.08 -2.10
CA LEU A 23 -7.31 14.91 -0.97
C LEU A 23 -6.20 14.85 0.09
N CYS A 24 -5.54 15.98 0.33
CA CYS A 24 -4.62 16.12 1.46
C CYS A 24 -5.43 16.15 2.77
N ARG A 25 -5.22 15.17 3.64
CA ARG A 25 -5.69 15.23 5.04
C ARG A 25 -4.52 15.45 5.97
N LYS A 26 -4.75 16.19 7.06
CA LYS A 26 -3.75 16.45 8.07
C LYS A 26 -3.65 15.23 8.99
N THR A 27 -2.44 14.79 9.30
CA THR A 27 -2.16 13.77 10.31
C THR A 27 -1.17 14.37 11.31
N ASN A 28 -1.53 14.41 12.59
CA ASN A 28 -0.67 14.89 13.67
C ASN A 28 0.14 13.71 14.25
N TYR A 29 1.36 13.99 14.72
CA TYR A 29 2.24 13.01 15.35
C TYR A 29 2.70 13.56 16.69
N ASP A 30 2.13 13.05 17.77
CA ASP A 30 2.40 13.53 19.12
C ASP A 30 3.26 12.51 19.87
N TYR A 31 4.33 12.99 20.51
CA TYR A 31 5.22 12.18 21.34
C TYR A 31 5.33 12.81 22.72
N ALA A 32 5.55 11.98 23.74
CA ALA A 32 5.80 12.43 25.10
C ALA A 32 7.03 11.72 25.66
N VAL A 33 7.89 12.47 26.34
CA VAL A 33 9.06 11.95 27.05
C VAL A 33 8.92 12.36 28.51
N SER A 34 9.06 11.41 29.43
CA SER A 34 8.96 11.69 30.87
C SER A 34 10.18 12.44 31.40
N TYR A 35 10.01 13.17 32.51
CA TYR A 35 11.12 13.88 33.16
C TYR A 35 12.26 12.95 33.60
N ALA A 36 11.94 11.79 34.16
CA ALA A 36 12.94 10.81 34.57
C ALA A 36 13.77 10.32 33.38
N GLN A 37 13.16 10.15 32.21
CA GLN A 37 13.89 9.83 30.98
C GLN A 37 14.76 11.00 30.56
N MET A 38 14.25 12.23 30.52
CA MET A 38 15.07 13.38 30.14
C MET A 38 16.30 13.55 31.04
N ASP A 39 16.14 13.39 32.36
CA ASP A 39 17.23 13.50 33.33
C ASP A 39 18.30 12.42 33.13
N ALA A 40 17.88 11.17 32.90
CA ALA A 40 18.79 10.06 32.65
C ALA A 40 19.75 10.32 31.47
N TRP A 41 19.32 11.11 30.48
CA TRP A 41 20.11 11.42 29.29
C TRP A 41 20.71 12.84 29.30
N ALA A 42 20.43 13.65 30.32
CA ALA A 42 20.82 15.06 30.38
C ALA A 42 22.35 15.28 30.38
N HIS A 43 23.12 14.29 30.82
CA HIS A 43 24.58 14.36 30.86
C HIS A 43 25.26 14.18 29.49
N GLN A 44 24.51 13.74 28.45
CA GLN A 44 25.07 13.53 27.12
C GLN A 44 25.20 14.86 26.37
N PRO A 45 26.39 15.22 25.85
CA PRO A 45 26.62 16.52 25.19
C PRO A 45 25.81 16.68 23.89
N ASN A 46 25.36 15.58 23.30
CA ASN A 46 24.56 15.52 22.06
C ASN A 46 23.12 15.02 22.28
N PHE A 47 22.58 15.19 23.48
CA PHE A 47 21.24 14.74 23.87
C PHE A 47 20.12 15.22 22.92
N GLN A 48 20.08 16.52 22.62
CA GLN A 48 19.01 17.12 21.81
C GLN A 48 18.97 16.57 20.36
N PRO A 49 20.10 16.47 19.64
CA PRO A 49 20.15 15.79 18.35
C PRO A 49 19.72 14.32 18.40
N LEU A 50 20.11 13.58 19.46
CA LEU A 50 19.78 12.16 19.59
C LEU A 50 18.27 11.94 19.68
N ILE A 51 17.57 12.62 20.58
CA ILE A 51 16.10 12.50 20.67
C ILE A 51 15.45 12.94 19.35
N SER A 52 15.85 14.09 18.80
CA SER A 52 15.27 14.59 17.53
C SER A 52 15.39 13.57 16.40
N SER A 53 16.54 12.93 16.27
CA SER A 53 16.78 11.89 15.26
C SER A 53 15.89 10.65 15.48
N ALA A 54 15.70 10.23 16.74
CA ALA A 54 14.86 9.09 17.09
C ALA A 54 13.38 9.38 16.79
N MET A 55 12.91 10.60 17.10
CA MET A 55 11.53 11.03 16.82
C MET A 55 11.27 11.12 15.33
N ALA A 56 12.19 11.73 14.58
CA ALA A 56 12.08 11.82 13.12
C ALA A 56 12.07 10.43 12.46
N ARG A 57 12.86 9.49 12.99
CA ARG A 57 12.86 8.09 12.55
C ARG A 57 11.51 7.43 12.82
N GLN A 58 10.95 7.59 14.02
CA GLN A 58 9.65 7.02 14.35
C GLN A 58 8.54 7.57 13.47
N MET A 59 8.46 8.89 13.28
CA MET A 59 7.50 9.52 12.37
C MET A 59 7.63 8.99 10.93
N SER A 60 8.84 8.69 10.48
CA SER A 60 9.09 8.13 9.16
C SER A 60 8.60 6.68 9.05
N LEU A 61 8.81 5.87 10.09
CA LEU A 61 8.27 4.51 10.15
C LEU A 61 6.74 4.51 10.18
N ASP A 62 6.13 5.41 10.94
CA ASP A 62 4.67 5.53 11.01
C ASP A 62 4.07 5.88 9.65
N ARG A 63 4.68 6.80 8.89
CA ARG A 63 4.29 7.11 7.52
C ARG A 63 4.36 5.91 6.59
N ILE A 64 5.42 5.10 6.70
CA ILE A 64 5.56 3.87 5.91
C ILE A 64 4.47 2.86 6.29
N MET A 65 4.21 2.68 7.59
CA MET A 65 3.16 1.79 8.08
C MET A 65 1.77 2.17 7.56
N ILE A 66 1.41 3.46 7.63
CA ILE A 66 0.16 4.00 7.08
C ILE A 66 0.14 3.83 5.55
N GLY A 67 1.24 4.09 4.85
CA GLY A 67 1.31 3.97 3.40
C GLY A 67 0.99 2.56 2.89
N PHE A 68 1.40 1.52 3.61
CA PHE A 68 1.10 0.13 3.23
C PHE A 68 -0.21 -0.42 3.79
N ASN A 69 -0.58 -0.06 5.03
CA ASN A 69 -1.71 -0.67 5.74
C ASN A 69 -2.96 0.22 5.83
N GLY A 70 -2.85 1.50 5.49
CA GLY A 70 -3.93 2.48 5.58
C GLY A 70 -5.13 2.08 4.72
N THR A 71 -6.29 1.96 5.34
CA THR A 71 -7.56 1.57 4.69
C THR A 71 -8.55 2.72 4.62
N SER A 72 -8.60 3.54 5.68
CA SER A 72 -9.55 4.63 5.82
C SER A 72 -8.95 5.74 6.67
N TYR A 73 -9.67 6.85 6.77
CA TYR A 73 -9.31 7.96 7.63
C TYR A 73 -10.45 8.21 8.61
N ALA A 74 -10.14 8.22 9.90
CA ALA A 74 -11.03 8.56 11.00
C ALA A 74 -10.48 9.76 11.79
N ASP A 75 -11.37 10.58 12.34
CA ASP A 75 -11.04 11.71 13.22
C ASP A 75 -12.03 11.73 14.40
N PRO A 76 -11.64 11.31 15.62
CA PRO A 76 -10.30 10.87 16.03
C PRO A 76 -9.97 9.42 15.60
N SER A 77 -8.67 9.11 15.47
CA SER A 77 -8.17 7.74 15.20
C SER A 77 -7.99 6.93 16.50
N ASP A 78 -8.27 5.62 16.46
CA ASP A 78 -8.14 4.71 17.61
C ASP A 78 -7.00 3.71 17.39
N ARG A 79 -5.91 3.91 18.13
CA ARG A 79 -4.71 3.05 18.07
C ARG A 79 -4.94 1.67 18.70
N ALA A 80 -5.87 1.51 19.63
CA ALA A 80 -6.16 0.22 20.26
C ALA A 80 -6.91 -0.70 19.29
N ALA A 81 -7.86 -0.14 18.55
CA ALA A 81 -8.57 -0.87 17.48
C ALA A 81 -7.68 -1.09 16.25
N ASN A 82 -6.82 -0.13 15.90
CA ASN A 82 -6.00 -0.14 14.70
C ASN A 82 -4.49 -0.08 15.01
N PRO A 83 -3.87 -1.17 15.50
CA PRO A 83 -2.46 -1.16 15.93
C PRO A 83 -1.48 -0.85 14.79
N LEU A 84 -1.88 -1.07 13.53
CA LEU A 84 -1.10 -0.80 12.32
C LEU A 84 -1.41 0.57 11.68
N LEU A 85 -2.06 1.48 12.40
CA LEU A 85 -2.41 2.83 11.92
C LEU A 85 -3.26 2.80 10.63
N GLN A 86 -4.21 1.86 10.59
CA GLN A 86 -5.04 1.58 9.41
C GLN A 86 -6.12 2.65 9.16
N ASP A 87 -6.39 3.48 10.16
CA ASP A 87 -7.43 4.52 10.21
C ASP A 87 -6.86 5.95 10.14
N CYS A 88 -5.55 6.11 9.95
CA CYS A 88 -4.91 7.41 9.84
C CYS A 88 -4.88 7.97 8.39
N GLY A 89 -5.30 7.17 7.39
CA GLY A 89 -5.23 7.54 5.99
C GLY A 89 -5.42 6.35 5.04
N ILE A 90 -5.73 6.65 3.77
CA ILE A 90 -5.80 5.65 2.70
C ILE A 90 -4.38 5.44 2.15
N GLY A 91 -3.88 4.20 2.25
CA GLY A 91 -2.56 3.80 1.77
C GLY A 91 -2.53 3.47 0.27
N TRP A 92 -1.33 3.21 -0.27
CA TRP A 92 -1.12 2.90 -1.68
C TRP A 92 -1.84 1.62 -2.12
N LEU A 93 -1.83 0.58 -1.27
CA LEU A 93 -2.47 -0.69 -1.59
C LEU A 93 -3.99 -0.56 -1.64
N GLU A 94 -4.59 0.17 -0.69
CA GLU A 94 -6.03 0.42 -0.70
C GLU A 94 -6.45 1.29 -1.88
N LYS A 95 -5.66 2.31 -2.20
CA LYS A 95 -5.90 3.14 -3.38
C LYS A 95 -5.96 2.31 -4.67
N ILE A 96 -5.02 1.37 -4.86
CA ILE A 96 -5.04 0.44 -6.01
C ILE A 96 -6.29 -0.45 -5.99
N ARG A 97 -6.73 -0.92 -4.82
CA ARG A 97 -7.92 -1.76 -4.69
C ARG A 97 -9.20 -1.01 -5.09
N LEU A 98 -9.30 0.28 -4.75
CA LEU A 98 -10.47 1.11 -5.03
C LEU A 98 -10.48 1.65 -6.46
N GLU A 99 -9.35 2.17 -6.94
CA GLU A 99 -9.29 2.90 -8.22
C GLU A 99 -8.87 2.01 -9.41
N ALA A 100 -8.13 0.93 -9.16
CA ALA A 100 -7.55 0.08 -10.20
C ALA A 100 -7.76 -1.42 -9.93
N ALA A 101 -8.99 -1.81 -9.57
CA ALA A 101 -9.32 -3.19 -9.23
C ALA A 101 -8.96 -4.21 -10.33
N HIS A 102 -8.99 -3.82 -11.60
CA HIS A 102 -8.58 -4.65 -12.74
C HIS A 102 -7.09 -5.02 -12.74
N ARG A 103 -6.24 -4.29 -12.00
CA ARG A 103 -4.79 -4.57 -11.86
C ARG A 103 -4.49 -5.48 -10.67
N ARG A 104 -5.51 -5.90 -9.91
CA ARG A 104 -5.38 -6.78 -8.75
C ARG A 104 -5.67 -8.22 -9.13
N ILE A 105 -4.70 -9.10 -8.92
CA ILE A 105 -4.88 -10.54 -9.06
C ILE A 105 -5.27 -11.12 -7.71
N THR A 106 -6.43 -11.77 -7.64
CA THR A 106 -6.92 -12.45 -6.42
C THR A 106 -6.98 -13.96 -6.65
N GLY A 107 -6.57 -14.76 -5.65
CA GLY A 107 -6.79 -16.22 -5.67
C GLY A 107 -5.74 -17.06 -6.40
N VAL A 108 -4.49 -16.57 -6.54
CA VAL A 108 -3.38 -17.37 -7.06
C VAL A 108 -2.67 -18.09 -5.91
N THR A 109 -2.82 -19.41 -5.85
CA THR A 109 -2.05 -20.26 -4.94
C THR A 109 -0.68 -20.58 -5.55
N ILE A 110 0.40 -20.01 -5.01
CA ILE A 110 1.78 -20.27 -5.46
C ILE A 110 2.33 -21.51 -4.73
N THR A 111 1.66 -22.65 -4.84
CA THR A 111 2.16 -23.98 -4.44
C THR A 111 1.36 -25.04 -5.19
N SER A 112 1.89 -26.10 -5.78
CA SER A 112 3.23 -26.71 -5.77
C SER A 112 3.54 -27.24 -7.18
N ARG A 113 4.79 -27.64 -7.43
CA ARG A 113 5.25 -28.34 -8.64
C ARG A 113 4.17 -29.34 -9.10
N LYS A 114 3.50 -29.07 -10.24
CA LYS A 114 2.69 -30.09 -10.92
C LYS A 114 3.65 -31.14 -11.50
N PRO A 115 3.67 -32.41 -11.05
CA PRO A 115 4.08 -33.46 -11.96
C PRO A 115 2.94 -33.66 -12.95
N GLU A 116 3.27 -33.52 -14.23
CA GLU A 116 2.47 -33.92 -15.38
C GLU A 116 1.23 -33.08 -15.71
N GLN A 117 1.33 -32.37 -16.83
CA GLN A 117 0.20 -31.78 -17.51
C GLN A 117 -0.62 -32.90 -18.19
N ARG A 118 -1.76 -33.25 -17.61
CA ARG A 118 -2.85 -33.88 -18.37
C ARG A 118 -3.94 -32.86 -18.65
N HIS A 119 -4.06 -32.59 -19.94
CA HIS A 119 -5.04 -31.75 -20.60
C HIS A 119 -6.47 -32.15 -20.21
N CYS A 120 -7.08 -31.40 -19.29
CA CYS A 120 -8.52 -31.51 -19.02
C CYS A 120 -9.26 -30.34 -19.66
N ARG A 121 -9.74 -30.56 -20.89
CA ARG A 121 -10.78 -29.73 -21.53
C ARG A 121 -12.01 -29.75 -20.62
N ARG A 122 -12.46 -28.58 -20.13
CA ARG A 122 -13.70 -28.46 -19.36
C ARG A 122 -14.89 -28.61 -20.30
N GLY A 123 -15.41 -29.84 -20.41
CA GLY A 123 -16.69 -30.14 -21.03
C GLY A 123 -17.82 -29.89 -20.04
N HIS A 124 -18.75 -29.01 -20.40
CA HIS A 124 -20.01 -28.75 -19.71
C HIS A 124 -20.91 -29.98 -19.85
N LEU A 125 -21.39 -30.58 -18.74
CA LEU A 125 -22.35 -31.69 -18.80
C LEU A 125 -23.57 -31.39 -17.93
N ARG A 126 -24.69 -31.23 -18.65
CA ARG A 126 -26.07 -31.08 -18.18
C ARG A 126 -26.50 -32.31 -17.37
N GLN A 127 -27.19 -32.08 -16.26
CA GLN A 127 -27.90 -33.12 -15.52
C GLN A 127 -29.06 -33.67 -16.36
N ARG A 128 -29.11 -34.99 -16.54
CA ARG A 128 -30.35 -35.72 -16.84
C ARG A 128 -30.58 -36.72 -15.71
N SER A 129 -31.74 -36.57 -15.08
CA SER A 129 -32.27 -37.39 -13.99
C SER A 129 -32.36 -38.87 -14.40
N GLY A 130 -32.08 -39.76 -13.44
CA GLY A 130 -31.93 -41.20 -13.65
C GLY A 130 -33.25 -41.96 -13.84
N CYS A 131 -33.13 -43.13 -14.45
CA CYS A 131 -34.15 -44.18 -14.52
C CYS A 131 -33.45 -45.51 -14.19
N GLY A 132 -34.01 -46.30 -13.27
CA GLY A 132 -33.55 -47.67 -13.00
C GLY A 132 -33.91 -48.22 -11.62
N LEU A 133 -35.18 -48.60 -11.43
CA LEU A 133 -35.65 -49.98 -11.19
C LEU A 133 -37.18 -50.02 -11.33
#